data_AF-A0A660ZMV1-F1
#
_entry.id   AF-A0A660ZMV1-F1
#
_cell.length_a   1.000
_cell.length_b   1.000
_cell.length_c   1.000
_cell.angle_alpha   90.00
_cell.angle_beta   90.00
_cell.angle_gamma   90.00
#
_symmetry.space_group_name_H-M   'P 1'
#
loop_
_entity.id
_entity.type
_entity.pdbx_description
1 polymer ?
#
loop_
_entity_poly.entity_id
_entity_poly.type
_entity_poly.pdbx_seq_one_letter_code
_entity_poly.pdbx_strand_id
1 'polypeptide(L)' 'MSKVSVPKTVLDGLEAVRRSGLTNMLDRPVVARLAKEFGFPEAAKWVREHRRKYSRAIFVGFKLEEATRRMHDGR' A
#
# COMPACT_ATOMS: atom_id res chain seq x y z
N MET A 1 3.87 -6.25 17.15
CA MET A 1 4.34 -6.27 15.75
C MET A 1 4.19 -4.86 15.16
N SER A 2 5.17 -4.35 14.41
CA SER A 2 5.11 -3.01 13.81
C SER A 2 4.30 -2.99 12.50
N LYS A 3 3.56 -1.89 12.27
CA LYS A 3 2.86 -1.60 11.00
C LYS A 3 3.84 -1.56 9.82
N VAL A 4 3.37 -1.88 8.61
CA VAL A 4 4.17 -1.83 7.39
C VAL A 4 4.12 -0.43 6.78
N SER A 5 5.27 0.22 6.62
CA SER A 5 5.37 1.51 5.94
C SER A 5 5.16 1.34 4.43
N VAL A 6 4.35 2.22 3.84
CA VAL A 6 4.15 2.31 2.39
C VAL A 6 4.08 3.77 1.91
N PRO A 7 4.40 4.06 0.64
CA PRO A 7 4.20 5.38 0.06
C PRO A 7 2.73 5.82 0.12
N LYS A 8 2.49 7.14 0.12
CA LYS A 8 1.13 7.70 0.18
C LYS A 8 0.23 7.18 -0.94
N THR A 9 0.74 7.17 -2.16
CA THR A 9 -0.01 6.71 -3.36
C THR A 9 -0.42 5.24 -3.26
N VAL A 10 0.42 4.41 -2.63
CA VAL A 10 0.11 3.00 -2.35
C VAL A 10 -0.99 2.91 -1.28
N LEU A 11 -0.87 3.68 -0.20
CA LEU A 11 -1.86 3.67 0.88
C LEU A 11 -3.24 4.13 0.38
N ASP A 12 -3.30 5.25 -0.34
CA ASP A 12 -4.54 5.81 -0.89
C ASP A 12 -5.24 4.78 -1.81
N GLY A 13 -4.49 4.13 -2.71
CA GLY A 13 -5.05 3.12 -3.62
C GLY A 13 -5.56 1.88 -2.90
N LEU A 14 -4.86 1.43 -1.86
CA LEU A 14 -5.31 0.30 -1.04
C LEU A 14 -6.56 0.66 -0.22
N GLU A 15 -6.66 1.89 0.29
CA GLU A 15 -7.85 2.37 0.96
C GLU A 15 -9.04 2.50 0.01
N ALA A 16 -8.83 2.98 -1.22
CA ALA A 16 -9.88 3.05 -2.24
C ALA A 16 -10.45 1.65 -2.53
N VAL A 17 -9.59 0.65 -2.74
CA VAL A 17 -10.03 -0.75 -2.93
C VAL A 17 -10.77 -1.26 -1.69
N ARG A 18 -10.24 -1.05 -0.48
CA ARG A 18 -10.88 -1.49 0.76
C ARG A 18 -12.27 -0.88 0.95
N ARG A 19 -12.41 0.43 0.73
CA ARG A 19 -13.68 1.16 0.89
C ARG A 19 -14.71 0.80 -0.18
N SER A 20 -14.27 0.32 -1.34
CA SER A 20 -15.20 -0.13 -2.39
C SER A 20 -16.01 -1.37 -2.02
N GLY A 21 -15.49 -2.23 -1.13
CA GLY A 21 -16.15 -3.49 -0.74
C GLY A 21 -16.20 -4.56 -1.84
N LEU A 22 -15.59 -4.34 -3.01
CA LEU A 22 -15.69 -5.24 -4.17
C LEU A 22 -14.87 -6.53 -4.05
N THR A 23 -13.92 -6.60 -3.10
CA THR A 23 -13.08 -7.77 -2.90
C THR A 23 -12.65 -7.91 -1.44
N ASN A 24 -12.32 -9.13 -1.02
CA ASN A 24 -11.56 -9.35 0.20
C ASN A 24 -10.11 -8.89 0.00
N MET A 25 -9.52 -8.22 0.99
CA MET A 25 -8.13 -7.74 0.90
C MET A 25 -7.09 -8.88 0.90
N LEU A 26 -7.46 -10.12 1.21
CA LEU A 26 -6.62 -11.31 1.04
C LEU A 26 -6.52 -11.76 -0.43
N ASP A 27 -7.48 -11.38 -1.28
CA ASP A 27 -7.44 -11.65 -2.72
C ASP A 27 -6.50 -10.65 -3.41
N ARG A 28 -5.20 -10.92 -3.23
CA ARG A 28 -4.12 -10.06 -3.73
C ARG A 28 -4.19 -9.85 -5.26
N PRO A 29 -4.46 -10.87 -6.10
CA PRO A 29 -4.65 -10.66 -7.53
C PRO A 29 -5.78 -9.67 -7.86
N VAL A 30 -6.95 -9.81 -7.22
CA VAL A 30 -8.09 -8.92 -7.47
C VAL A 30 -7.82 -7.52 -6.95
N VAL A 31 -7.20 -7.37 -5.76
CA VAL A 31 -6.79 -6.07 -5.22
C VAL A 31 -5.85 -5.33 -6.19
N ALA A 32 -4.85 -6.01 -6.74
CA ALA A 32 -3.92 -5.40 -7.69
C ALA A 32 -4.60 -5.02 -9.01
N ARG A 33 -5.64 -5.75 -9.42
CA ARG A 33 -6.45 -5.40 -10.60
C ARG A 33 -7.30 -4.16 -10.32
N LEU A 34 -8.09 -4.18 -9.25
CA LEU A 34 -8.98 -3.07 -8.86
C LEU A 34 -8.21 -1.78 -8.58
N ALA A 35 -7.05 -1.86 -7.90
CA ALA A 35 -6.20 -0.69 -7.68
C ALA A 35 -5.78 -0.03 -9.00
N LYS A 36 -5.48 -0.83 -10.04
CA LYS A 36 -5.16 -0.31 -11.37
C LYS A 36 -6.40 0.31 -12.04
N GLU A 37 -7.55 -0.36 -11.96
CA GLU A 37 -8.83 0.13 -12.52
C GLU A 37 -9.30 1.43 -11.86
N PHE A 38 -9.01 1.63 -10.58
CA PHE A 38 -9.31 2.85 -9.84
C PHE A 38 -8.31 3.99 -10.07
N GLY A 39 -7.31 3.79 -10.94
CA GLY A 39 -6.32 4.83 -11.26
C GLY A 39 -5.12 4.88 -10.31
N PHE A 40 -4.86 3.81 -9.54
CA PHE A 40 -3.69 3.68 -8.65
C PHE A 40 -2.70 2.61 -9.16
N PRO A 41 -2.02 2.83 -10.31
CA PRO A 41 -1.10 1.85 -10.88
C PRO A 41 0.11 1.55 -9.97
N GLU A 42 0.54 2.50 -9.15
CA GLU A 42 1.62 2.34 -8.18
C GLU A 42 1.21 1.40 -7.05
N ALA A 43 -0.02 1.53 -6.54
CA ALA A 43 -0.57 0.61 -5.55
C ALA A 43 -0.67 -0.81 -6.15
N ALA A 44 -1.19 -0.92 -7.37
CA ALA A 44 -1.27 -2.20 -8.08
C ALA A 44 0.10 -2.86 -8.26
N LYS A 45 1.11 -2.10 -8.67
CA LYS A 45 2.50 -2.56 -8.82
C LYS A 45 3.07 -3.00 -7.48
N TRP A 46 2.92 -2.18 -6.43
CA TRP A 46 3.43 -2.48 -5.10
C TRP A 46 2.87 -3.79 -4.54
N VAL A 47 1.56 -4.02 -4.69
CA VAL A 47 0.89 -5.25 -4.26
C VAL A 47 1.45 -6.49 -4.96
N ARG A 48 1.77 -6.39 -6.26
CA ARG A 48 2.36 -7.50 -7.04
C ARG A 48 3.80 -7.80 -6.61
N GLU A 49 4.61 -6.76 -6.41
CA GLU A 49 6.04 -6.89 -6.10
C GLU A 49 6.31 -7.25 -4.62
N HIS A 50 5.46 -6.77 -3.71
CA HIS A 50 5.71 -6.86 -2.26
C HIS A 50 4.82 -7.89 -1.56
N ARG A 51 4.66 -9.08 -2.15
CA ARG A 51 3.75 -10.14 -1.69
C ARG A 51 3.80 -10.40 -0.18
N ARG A 52 4.99 -10.59 0.39
CA ARG A 52 5.18 -10.86 1.83
C ARG A 52 4.83 -9.66 2.70
N LYS A 53 5.24 -8.46 2.31
CA LYS A 53 4.93 -7.23 3.06
C LYS A 53 3.44 -6.94 3.03
N TYR A 54 2.79 -7.09 1.87
CA TYR A 54 1.34 -6.96 1.73
C TYR A 54 0.60 -7.95 2.64
N SER A 55 0.91 -9.25 2.55
CA SER A 55 0.28 -10.26 3.40
C SER A 55 0.44 -9.96 4.89
N ARG A 56 1.64 -9.55 5.33
CA ARG A 56 1.86 -9.12 6.72
C ARG A 56 1.01 -7.90 7.08
N ALA A 57 0.99 -6.88 6.21
CA ALA A 57 0.28 -5.62 6.42
C ALA A 57 -1.23 -5.78 6.57
N ILE A 58 -1.84 -6.80 5.95
CA ILE A 58 -3.26 -7.13 6.17
C ILE A 58 -3.54 -7.45 7.64
N PHE A 59 -2.61 -8.09 8.35
CA PHE A 59 -2.78 -8.44 9.77
C PHE A 59 -2.29 -7.36 10.73
N VAL A 60 -1.21 -6.66 10.39
CA VAL A 60 -0.57 -5.69 11.32
C VAL A 60 -0.89 -4.23 11.02
N GLY A 61 -1.56 -3.95 9.89
CA GLY A 61 -1.89 -2.62 9.40
C GLY A 61 -0.79 -1.96 8.55
N PHE A 62 -1.23 -0.97 7.76
CA PHE A 62 -0.38 -0.09 6.97
C PHE A 62 -0.10 1.20 7.74
N LYS A 63 1.06 1.82 7.49
CA LYS A 63 1.36 3.19 7.89
C LYS A 63 2.01 3.94 6.73
N LEU A 64 1.89 5.26 6.72
CA LEU A 64 2.57 6.09 5.74
C LEU A 64 4.09 6.02 5.95
N GLU A 65 4.86 5.91 4.88
CA GLU A 65 6.29 6.20 4.91
C GLU A 65 6.48 7.66 5.26
N GLU A 66 7.00 7.94 6.45
CA GLU A 66 7.48 9.26 6.79
C GLU A 66 8.59 9.59 5.81
N ALA A 67 8.39 10.64 5.02
CA ALA A 67 9.45 11.23 4.22
C ALA A 67 10.55 11.57 5.22
N THR A 68 11.64 10.79 5.22
CA THR A 68 12.82 11.12 6.00
C THR A 68 13.29 12.45 5.44
N ARG A 69 12.93 13.53 6.13
CA ARG A 69 13.54 14.83 5.96
C ARG A 69 14.98 14.62 6.41
N ARG A 70 15.83 14.11 5.51
CA ARG A 70 17.28 14.32 5.63
C ARG A 70 17.43 15.82 5.48
N MET A 71 17.27 16.54 6.58
CA MET A 71 17.86 17.85 6.71
C MET A 71 19.34 17.61 6.50
N HIS A 72 19.79 18.03 5.32
CA HIS A 72 21.19 18.23 5.03
C HIS A 72 21.62 19.38 5.94
N ASP A 73 21.99 19.06 7.18
CA ASP A 73 22.64 20.04 8.03
C ASP A 73 24.07 20.16 7.53
N GLY A 74 24.24 21.08 6.58
CA GLY A 74 25.52 21.50 6.05
C GLY A 74 25.76 22.92 6.49
N ARG A 75 26.42 23.09 7.64
CA ARG A 75 27.70 23.82 7.82
C ARG A 75 28.02 23.96 9.30
#